data_AF-A0A139BQW7-F1
#
_entry.id   AF-A0A139BQW7-F1
#
_cell.length_a   1.000
_cell.length_b   1.000
_cell.length_c   1.000
_cell.angle_alpha   90.00
_cell.angle_beta   90.00
_cell.angle_gamma   90.00
#
_symmetry.space_group_name_H-M   'P 1'
#
loop_
_entity.id
_entity.type
_entity.pdbx_description
1 polymer ?
#
loop_
_entity_poly.entity_id
_entity_poly.type
_entity_poly.pdbx_seq_one_letter_code
_entity_poly.pdbx_strand_id
1 'polypeptide(L)'
;MTHPTVSRAVRNIGRISAVIGLVAAALAVTANDAEARRTGHPRTQAIDMVVIHSTGGPTCDAVTGKPVWVKAGTLAENMKRIEADPKLGIHYMIDRDGTVRASVPEDQVANHVFHYSGQSIAIELINDGDGLDPFPKAQLTSLVKLLRDIKQRRGITRDGIKRHSDLDHARLSCDRTQRRKVDPGAAFPYRSVLDRVFQPQPTKTSNGVSGK
;
A
#
# COMPACT_ATOMS: atom_id res chain seq x y z
N MET A 1 -84.15 15.28 -48.02
CA MET A 1 -83.75 16.41 -47.15
C MET A 1 -83.53 15.89 -45.73
N THR A 2 -82.43 16.32 -45.10
CA THR A 2 -82.18 16.42 -43.64
C THR A 2 -82.16 15.15 -42.76
N HIS A 3 -80.92 14.74 -42.40
CA HIS A 3 -80.33 14.49 -41.04
C HIS A 3 -81.05 13.62 -39.97
N PRO A 4 -80.36 13.14 -38.90
CA PRO A 4 -79.07 12.41 -38.82
C PRO A 4 -79.05 11.32 -37.70
N THR A 5 -77.91 10.60 -37.58
CA THR A 5 -77.35 9.92 -36.35
C THR A 5 -78.20 8.85 -35.63
N VAL A 6 -77.69 7.68 -35.23
CA VAL A 6 -76.58 7.39 -34.29
C VAL A 6 -76.16 5.93 -34.53
N SER A 7 -74.86 5.62 -34.58
CA SER A 7 -74.39 4.24 -34.42
C SER A 7 -73.33 4.16 -33.33
N ARG A 8 -73.61 3.31 -32.35
CA ARG A 8 -72.90 3.11 -31.09
C ARG A 8 -71.91 1.96 -31.30
N ALA A 9 -70.62 2.28 -31.38
CA ALA A 9 -69.56 1.29 -31.49
C ALA A 9 -69.44 0.45 -30.20
N VAL A 10 -69.41 -0.87 -30.35
CA VAL A 10 -69.23 -1.82 -29.26
C VAL A 10 -68.11 -2.80 -29.63
N ARG A 11 -67.29 -3.10 -28.61
CA ARG A 11 -66.34 -4.22 -28.47
C ARG A 11 -65.00 -4.09 -29.22
N ASN A 12 -64.04 -3.53 -28.50
CA ASN A 12 -62.61 -3.72 -28.75
C ASN A 12 -62.18 -5.07 -28.16
N ILE A 13 -61.68 -5.96 -29.01
CA ILE A 13 -61.17 -7.30 -28.64
C ILE A 13 -59.74 -7.12 -28.13
N GLY A 14 -59.52 -7.41 -26.85
CA GLY A 14 -58.20 -7.40 -26.23
C GLY A 14 -57.29 -8.46 -26.87
N ARG A 15 -56.22 -8.02 -27.52
CA ARG A 15 -55.13 -8.88 -28.01
C ARG A 15 -54.15 -9.09 -26.85
N ILE A 16 -54.14 -10.28 -26.28
CA ILE A 16 -53.11 -10.72 -25.33
C ILE A 16 -51.82 -10.91 -26.13
N SER A 17 -50.89 -9.97 -26.03
CA SER A 17 -49.54 -10.13 -26.58
C SER A 17 -48.67 -10.77 -25.50
N ALA A 18 -48.31 -12.04 -25.71
CA ALA A 18 -47.33 -12.72 -24.89
C ALA A 18 -45.94 -12.12 -25.19
N VAL A 19 -45.39 -11.37 -24.25
CA VAL A 19 -44.01 -10.89 -24.32
C VAL A 19 -43.11 -12.04 -23.86
N ILE A 20 -42.49 -12.73 -24.82
CA ILE A 20 -41.43 -13.69 -24.57
C ILE A 20 -40.19 -12.88 -24.16
N GLY A 21 -39.87 -12.89 -22.87
CA GLY A 21 -38.65 -12.27 -22.34
C GLY A 21 -37.43 -13.05 -22.78
N LEU A 22 -36.68 -12.51 -23.74
CA LEU A 22 -35.38 -13.03 -24.12
C LEU A 22 -34.37 -12.65 -23.01
N VAL A 23 -34.06 -13.57 -22.11
CA VAL A 23 -32.96 -13.38 -21.14
C VAL A 23 -31.66 -13.56 -21.90
N ALA A 24 -31.05 -12.45 -22.32
CA ALA A 24 -29.67 -12.44 -22.79
C ALA A 24 -28.77 -12.74 -21.59
N ALA A 25 -28.28 -13.98 -21.49
CA ALA A 25 -27.22 -14.32 -20.56
C ALA A 25 -25.95 -13.57 -21.00
N ALA A 26 -25.67 -12.45 -20.34
CA ALA A 26 -24.38 -11.79 -20.44
C ALA A 26 -23.33 -12.75 -19.85
N LEU A 27 -22.63 -13.47 -20.72
CA LEU A 27 -21.37 -14.11 -20.36
C LEU A 27 -20.38 -12.98 -20.05
N ALA A 28 -20.32 -12.62 -18.77
CA ALA A 28 -19.25 -11.79 -18.26
C ALA A 28 -17.96 -12.58 -18.47
N VAL A 29 -17.20 -12.23 -19.51
CA VAL A 29 -15.78 -12.55 -19.57
C VAL A 29 -15.16 -11.80 -18.39
N THR A 30 -14.98 -12.48 -17.27
CA THR A 30 -14.11 -11.96 -16.21
C THR A 30 -12.74 -11.86 -16.86
N ALA A 31 -12.27 -10.64 -17.08
CA ALA A 31 -10.85 -10.42 -17.30
C ALA A 31 -10.16 -11.14 -16.13
N ASN A 32 -9.32 -12.13 -16.44
CA ASN A 32 -8.42 -12.66 -15.43
C ASN A 32 -7.58 -11.47 -14.99
N ASP A 33 -7.89 -10.94 -13.81
CA ASP A 33 -6.93 -10.16 -13.03
C ASP A 33 -5.70 -11.06 -12.92
N ALA A 34 -4.67 -10.76 -13.73
CA ALA A 34 -3.36 -11.32 -13.48
C ALA A 34 -3.06 -11.00 -12.01
N GLU A 35 -3.06 -12.03 -11.18
CA GLU A 35 -3.17 -11.93 -9.73
C GLU A 35 -2.14 -10.95 -9.20
N ALA A 36 -2.57 -9.73 -8.87
CA ALA A 36 -1.80 -8.80 -8.08
C ALA A 36 -1.36 -9.57 -6.83
N ARG A 37 -0.07 -9.84 -6.69
CA ARG A 37 0.50 -10.71 -5.66
C ARG A 37 0.44 -10.00 -4.31
N ARG A 38 -0.77 -9.97 -3.75
CA ARG A 38 -1.10 -9.58 -2.38
C ARG A 38 -0.95 -10.76 -1.43
N THR A 39 -0.13 -11.73 -1.82
CA THR A 39 0.13 -12.94 -1.08
C THR A 39 1.63 -13.16 -1.02
N GLY A 40 2.08 -13.66 0.12
CA GLY A 40 3.44 -14.08 0.39
C GLY A 40 3.46 -15.52 0.88
N HIS A 41 4.65 -16.06 1.10
CA HIS A 41 4.77 -17.40 1.69
C HIS A 41 4.47 -17.34 3.20
N PRO A 42 3.97 -18.43 3.80
CA PRO A 42 3.77 -18.49 5.25
C PRO A 42 5.07 -18.18 6.02
N ARG A 43 4.94 -17.48 7.15
CA ARG A 43 6.08 -17.20 8.03
C ARG A 43 6.50 -18.43 8.82
N THR A 44 7.82 -18.59 8.98
CA THR A 44 8.43 -19.55 9.92
C THR A 44 9.14 -18.86 11.09
N GLN A 45 9.29 -17.54 11.03
CA GLN A 45 9.95 -16.73 12.05
C GLN A 45 8.94 -15.78 12.69
N ALA A 46 9.15 -15.46 13.98
CA ALA A 46 8.38 -14.42 14.65
C ALA A 46 8.72 -13.04 14.05
N ILE A 47 7.73 -12.15 14.04
CA ILE A 47 7.93 -10.77 13.58
C ILE A 47 8.49 -9.96 14.75
N ASP A 48 9.74 -9.55 14.66
CA ASP A 48 10.43 -8.70 15.64
C ASP A 48 10.92 -7.38 15.05
N MET A 49 10.77 -7.19 13.74
CA MET A 49 11.33 -6.08 13.00
C MET A 49 10.31 -5.37 12.09
N VAL A 50 10.46 -4.05 11.95
CA VAL A 50 9.88 -3.27 10.86
C VAL A 50 11.01 -2.63 10.08
N VAL A 51 11.02 -2.77 8.76
CA VAL A 51 11.99 -2.14 7.88
C VAL A 51 11.31 -1.04 7.09
N ILE A 52 11.87 0.17 7.20
CA ILE A 52 11.41 1.38 6.53
C ILE A 52 12.23 1.57 5.25
N HIS A 53 11.52 1.81 4.16
CA HIS A 53 12.05 2.00 2.81
C HIS A 53 11.54 3.32 2.22
N SER A 54 12.22 3.79 1.17
CA SER A 54 11.69 4.77 0.23
C SER A 54 11.56 4.12 -1.14
N THR A 55 10.56 4.52 -1.92
CA THR A 55 10.30 3.91 -3.22
C THR A 55 11.30 4.31 -4.31
N GLY A 56 11.96 5.47 -4.15
CA GLY A 56 13.09 5.90 -4.96
C GLY A 56 14.45 5.43 -4.41
N GLY A 57 15.46 5.41 -5.27
CA GLY A 57 16.80 4.98 -4.91
C GLY A 57 17.76 4.79 -6.08
N PRO A 58 19.04 4.49 -5.79
CA PRO A 58 20.05 4.25 -6.81
C PRO A 58 19.91 2.86 -7.42
N THR A 59 20.17 2.74 -8.72
CA THR A 59 20.24 1.47 -9.44
C THR A 59 21.30 1.54 -10.54
N CYS A 60 21.60 0.40 -11.16
CA CYS A 60 22.38 0.37 -12.40
C CYS A 60 21.43 0.46 -13.59
N ASP A 61 21.69 1.41 -14.47
CA ASP A 61 21.02 1.48 -15.76
C ASP A 61 21.43 0.29 -16.63
N ALA A 62 20.44 -0.46 -17.13
CA ALA A 62 20.69 -1.71 -17.85
C ALA A 62 21.33 -1.52 -19.22
N VAL A 63 21.24 -0.32 -19.82
CA VAL A 63 21.74 -0.04 -21.16
C VAL A 63 23.17 0.49 -21.10
N THR A 64 23.40 1.49 -20.25
CA THR A 64 24.68 2.18 -20.10
C THR A 64 25.61 1.52 -19.09
N GLY A 65 25.07 0.68 -18.20
CA GLY A 65 25.83 0.07 -17.11
C GLY A 65 26.34 1.09 -16.10
N LYS A 66 25.74 2.28 -16.01
CA LYS A 66 26.13 3.35 -15.08
C LYS A 66 25.14 3.48 -13.93
N PRO A 67 25.57 4.00 -12.76
CA PRO A 67 24.63 4.32 -11.69
C PRO A 67 23.66 5.43 -12.14
N VAL A 68 22.38 5.22 -11.87
CA VAL A 68 21.30 6.20 -12.07
C VAL A 68 20.43 6.27 -10.83
N TRP A 69 19.77 7.40 -10.63
CA TRP A 69 18.81 7.58 -9.55
C TRP A 69 17.39 7.48 -10.08
N VAL A 70 16.61 6.54 -9.56
CA VAL A 70 15.19 6.39 -9.89
C VAL A 70 14.38 7.17 -8.85
N LYS A 71 13.61 8.16 -9.32
CA LYS A 71 12.68 8.93 -8.49
C LYS A 71 11.47 8.09 -8.10
N ALA A 72 10.79 8.50 -7.03
CA ALA A 72 9.52 7.92 -6.65
C ALA A 72 8.44 8.23 -7.70
N GLY A 73 7.69 7.21 -8.09
CA GLY A 73 6.40 7.38 -8.76
C GLY A 73 5.27 7.71 -7.79
N THR A 74 4.03 7.76 -8.29
CA THR A 74 2.82 7.87 -7.47
C THR A 74 2.55 6.59 -6.67
N LEU A 75 1.67 6.66 -5.66
CA LEU A 75 1.20 5.48 -4.94
C LEU A 75 0.60 4.43 -5.88
N ALA A 76 -0.25 4.84 -6.83
CA ALA A 76 -0.91 3.91 -7.74
C ALA A 76 0.09 3.17 -8.65
N GLU A 77 1.08 3.88 -9.21
CA GLU A 77 2.11 3.29 -10.06
C GLU A 77 3.01 2.33 -9.29
N ASN A 78 3.43 2.72 -8.09
CA ASN A 78 4.28 1.86 -7.25
C ASN A 78 3.52 0.61 -6.78
N MET A 79 2.27 0.75 -6.36
CA MET A 79 1.44 -0.40 -5.97
C MET A 79 1.21 -1.35 -7.16
N LYS A 80 0.87 -0.82 -8.33
CA LYS A 80 0.73 -1.63 -9.55
C LYS A 80 2.02 -2.38 -9.88
N ARG A 81 3.18 -1.71 -9.78
CA ARG A 81 4.48 -2.32 -10.05
C ARG A 81 4.83 -3.42 -9.05
N ILE A 82 4.72 -3.14 -7.75
CA ILE A 82 5.14 -4.09 -6.71
C ILE A 82 4.22 -5.31 -6.64
N GLU A 83 2.90 -5.13 -6.84
CA GLU A 83 1.95 -6.25 -6.85
C GLU A 83 2.07 -7.11 -8.12
N ALA A 84 2.64 -6.58 -9.21
CA ALA A 84 2.95 -7.35 -10.41
C ALA A 84 4.35 -8.01 -10.37
N ASP A 85 5.18 -7.71 -9.36
CA ASP A 85 6.53 -8.24 -9.29
C ASP A 85 6.52 -9.71 -8.77
N PRO A 86 7.12 -10.66 -9.50
CA PRO A 86 7.12 -12.07 -9.10
C PRO A 86 8.09 -12.39 -7.95
N LYS A 87 8.92 -11.43 -7.52
CA LYS A 87 9.99 -11.66 -6.54
C LYS A 87 9.89 -10.73 -5.35
N LEU A 88 9.50 -9.48 -5.55
CA LEU A 88 9.41 -8.46 -4.52
C LEU A 88 8.02 -8.39 -3.91
N GLY A 89 7.92 -7.91 -2.68
CA GLY A 89 6.65 -7.68 -2.03
C GLY A 89 6.80 -6.79 -0.81
N ILE A 90 5.72 -6.11 -0.43
CA ILE A 90 5.67 -5.20 0.71
C ILE A 90 4.40 -5.44 1.53
N HIS A 91 4.36 -4.93 2.75
CA HIS A 91 3.15 -5.00 3.57
C HIS A 91 2.35 -3.71 3.49
N TYR A 92 3.04 -2.57 3.56
CA TYR A 92 2.43 -1.25 3.52
C TYR A 92 3.20 -0.30 2.61
N MET A 93 2.46 0.61 1.97
CA MET A 93 2.99 1.79 1.30
C MET A 93 2.25 3.03 1.81
N ILE A 94 2.99 4.12 2.06
CA ILE A 94 2.42 5.39 2.54
C ILE A 94 2.72 6.50 1.55
N ASP A 95 1.66 7.08 0.99
CA ASP A 95 1.74 8.22 0.09
C ASP A 95 2.07 9.53 0.84
N ARG A 96 2.43 10.56 0.09
CA ARG A 96 2.86 11.86 0.60
C ARG A 96 1.79 12.59 1.39
N ASP A 97 0.52 12.38 1.04
CA ASP A 97 -0.65 12.92 1.76
C ASP A 97 -1.01 12.12 3.03
N GLY A 98 -0.28 11.04 3.33
CA GLY A 98 -0.52 10.15 4.46
C GLY A 98 -1.46 8.98 4.18
N THR A 99 -1.93 8.80 2.94
CA THR A 99 -2.71 7.62 2.54
C THR A 99 -1.89 6.36 2.74
N VAL A 100 -2.42 5.40 3.51
CA VAL A 100 -1.80 4.10 3.77
C VAL A 100 -2.49 3.04 2.92
N ARG A 101 -1.71 2.30 2.13
CA ARG A 101 -2.16 1.13 1.37
C ARG A 101 -1.51 -0.13 1.91
N ALA A 102 -2.32 -1.12 2.24
CA ALA A 102 -1.85 -2.47 2.54
C ALA A 102 -1.68 -3.28 1.24
N SER A 103 -0.77 -4.26 1.27
CA SER A 103 -0.58 -5.25 0.21
C SER A 103 -0.51 -6.67 0.82
N VAL A 104 0.68 -7.28 0.92
CA VAL A 104 0.83 -8.62 1.50
C VAL A 104 0.44 -8.62 2.98
N PRO A 105 -0.43 -9.55 3.44
CA PRO A 105 -0.78 -9.72 4.84
C PRO A 105 0.45 -9.90 5.76
N GLU A 106 0.42 -9.33 6.96
CA GLU A 106 1.54 -9.42 7.90
C GLU A 106 1.87 -10.85 8.35
N ASP A 107 0.95 -11.80 8.30
CA ASP A 107 1.20 -13.22 8.63
C ASP A 107 1.93 -13.98 7.51
N GLN A 108 2.15 -13.33 6.37
CA GLN A 108 2.91 -13.83 5.23
C GLN A 108 4.20 -13.04 5.06
N VAL A 109 5.19 -13.66 4.43
CA VAL A 109 6.47 -13.05 4.10
C VAL A 109 6.33 -12.24 2.81
N ALA A 110 6.54 -10.94 2.90
CA ALA A 110 6.80 -10.09 1.75
C ALA A 110 8.32 -9.97 1.52
N ASN A 111 8.81 -10.19 0.30
CA ASN A 111 10.24 -10.16 -0.01
C ASN A 111 10.71 -8.72 -0.29
N HIS A 112 11.24 -8.04 0.73
CA HIS A 112 11.65 -6.62 0.62
C HIS A 112 13.10 -6.34 1.03
N VAL A 113 13.70 -7.24 1.82
CA VAL A 113 15.06 -7.06 2.34
C VAL A 113 15.77 -8.41 2.40
N PHE A 114 17.02 -8.44 1.95
CA PHE A 114 17.80 -9.66 1.98
C PHE A 114 18.07 -10.10 3.44
N HIS A 115 17.95 -11.40 3.72
CA HIS A 115 18.07 -12.05 5.03
C HIS A 115 17.02 -11.69 6.11
N TYR A 116 16.40 -10.52 6.08
CA TYR A 116 15.51 -10.09 7.17
C TYR A 116 14.00 -10.20 6.87
N SER A 117 13.60 -10.41 5.60
CA SER A 117 12.18 -10.45 5.18
C SER A 117 11.34 -11.44 6.00
N GLY A 118 11.91 -12.59 6.39
CA GLY A 118 11.21 -13.63 7.15
C GLY A 118 10.70 -13.19 8.52
N GLN A 119 11.41 -12.26 9.18
CA GLN A 119 11.11 -11.73 10.52
C GLN A 119 10.65 -10.26 10.51
N SER A 120 10.46 -9.66 9.34
CA SER A 120 10.12 -8.23 9.23
C SER A 120 8.82 -7.91 8.53
N ILE A 121 8.24 -6.77 8.90
CA ILE A 121 7.21 -6.05 8.16
C ILE A 121 7.87 -4.94 7.34
N ALA A 122 7.37 -4.70 6.12
CA ALA A 122 7.89 -3.70 5.18
C ALA A 122 6.95 -2.50 5.13
N ILE A 123 7.50 -1.31 5.30
CA ILE A 123 6.77 -0.06 5.07
C ILE A 123 7.55 0.78 4.05
N GLU A 124 6.97 0.93 2.87
CA GLU A 124 7.45 1.81 1.81
C GLU A 124 6.89 3.24 2.00
N LEU A 125 7.74 4.24 1.83
CA LEU A 125 7.34 5.64 1.81
C LEU A 125 7.54 6.20 0.40
N ILE A 126 6.51 6.84 -0.18
CA ILE A 126 6.65 7.57 -1.44
C ILE A 126 7.61 8.76 -1.22
N ASN A 127 8.86 8.58 -1.64
CA ASN A 127 9.95 9.55 -1.48
C ASN A 127 11.10 9.17 -2.42
N ASP A 128 11.78 10.17 -2.99
CA ASP A 128 12.89 9.94 -3.93
C ASP A 128 14.07 9.21 -3.29
N GLY A 129 14.22 9.24 -1.96
CA GLY A 129 15.26 8.54 -1.20
C GLY A 129 16.65 9.16 -1.35
N ASP A 130 16.77 10.27 -2.07
CA ASP A 130 18.03 10.94 -2.44
C ASP A 130 18.69 11.70 -1.29
N GLY A 131 18.03 11.72 -0.13
CA GLY A 131 18.49 12.45 1.04
C GLY A 131 18.18 13.95 1.01
N LEU A 132 17.48 14.43 -0.03
CA LEU A 132 17.06 15.82 -0.22
C LEU A 132 15.53 15.96 -0.18
N ASP A 133 14.80 15.03 -0.79
CA ASP A 133 13.33 15.04 -0.81
C ASP A 133 12.76 14.90 0.62
N PRO A 134 12.08 15.94 1.16
CA PRO A 134 11.60 15.91 2.53
C PRO A 134 10.43 14.92 2.70
N PHE A 135 10.20 14.46 3.91
CA PHE A 135 9.02 13.64 4.23
C PHE A 135 7.88 14.55 4.76
N PRO A 136 6.72 14.66 4.08
CA PRO A 136 5.64 15.51 4.53
C PRO A 136 5.08 15.11 5.89
N LYS A 137 4.57 16.09 6.64
CA LYS A 137 4.01 15.87 7.98
C LYS A 137 2.89 14.82 8.00
N ALA A 138 2.05 14.78 6.97
CA ALA A 138 0.95 13.82 6.86
C ALA A 138 1.47 12.38 6.73
N GLN A 139 2.39 12.14 5.79
CA GLN A 139 3.10 10.85 5.63
C GLN A 139 3.75 10.38 6.93
N LEU A 140 4.53 11.24 7.60
CA LEU A 140 5.18 10.89 8.87
C LEU A 140 4.19 10.63 10.01
N THR A 141 3.03 11.28 10.00
CA THR A 141 1.98 11.06 11.01
C THR A 141 1.33 9.69 10.82
N SER A 142 1.01 9.32 9.57
CA SER A 142 0.52 7.99 9.24
C SER A 142 1.53 6.90 9.56
N LEU A 143 2.82 7.12 9.25
CA LEU A 143 3.91 6.21 9.61
C LEU A 143 3.98 5.99 11.13
N VAL A 144 3.99 7.05 11.93
CA VAL A 144 4.04 6.91 13.40
C VAL A 144 2.82 6.18 13.94
N LYS A 145 1.63 6.46 13.41
CA LYS A 145 0.39 5.76 13.79
C LYS A 145 0.50 4.27 13.49
N LEU A 146 0.94 3.91 12.28
CA LEU A 146 1.10 2.52 11.85
C LEU A 146 2.18 1.79 12.67
N LEU A 147 3.34 2.41 12.90
CA LEU A 147 4.41 1.83 13.72
C LEU A 147 3.98 1.60 15.17
N ARG A 148 3.18 2.50 15.76
CA ARG A 148 2.63 2.31 17.11
C ARG A 148 1.67 1.13 17.17
N ASP A 149 0.82 0.98 16.16
CA ASP A 149 -0.11 -0.15 16.04
C ASP A 149 0.64 -1.48 15.90
N ILE A 150 1.59 -1.57 14.96
CA ILE A 150 2.43 -2.77 14.78
C ILE A 150 3.21 -3.09 16.06
N LYS A 151 3.82 -2.07 16.70
CA LYS A 151 4.48 -2.22 18.00
C LYS A 151 3.57 -2.85 19.04
N GLN A 152 2.33 -2.37 19.18
CA GLN A 152 1.39 -2.90 20.16
C GLN A 152 0.98 -4.35 19.86
N ARG A 153 0.71 -4.66 18.59
CA ARG A 153 0.25 -6.00 18.18
C ARG A 153 1.35 -7.06 18.13
N ARG A 154 2.61 -6.66 17.87
CA ARG A 154 3.74 -7.58 17.66
C ARG A 154 4.85 -7.47 18.72
N GLY A 155 4.78 -6.49 19.62
CA GLY A 155 5.82 -6.29 20.64
C GLY A 155 7.14 -5.73 20.10
N ILE A 156 7.12 -5.02 18.95
CA ILE A 156 8.33 -4.46 18.32
C ILE A 156 9.04 -3.50 19.27
N THR A 157 10.32 -3.76 19.53
CA THR A 157 11.17 -2.89 20.35
C THR A 157 11.65 -1.68 19.54
N ARG A 158 12.25 -0.71 20.23
CA ARG A 158 12.86 0.45 19.56
C ARG A 158 13.94 0.03 18.55
N ASP A 159 14.74 -0.97 18.90
CA ASP A 159 15.80 -1.49 18.05
C ASP A 159 15.27 -2.31 16.87
N GLY A 160 14.04 -2.82 16.97
CA GLY A 160 13.36 -3.54 15.90
C GLY A 160 12.86 -2.66 14.76
N ILE A 161 12.84 -1.33 14.89
CA ILE A 161 12.52 -0.45 13.76
C ILE A 161 13.82 -0.09 13.04
N LYS A 162 14.03 -0.59 11.83
CA LYS A 162 15.26 -0.40 11.04
C LYS A 162 14.99 0.38 9.75
N ARG A 163 16.03 1.03 9.23
CA ARG A 163 16.06 1.48 7.83
C ARG A 163 16.63 0.37 6.95
N HIS A 164 16.25 0.31 5.68
CA HIS A 164 16.87 -0.65 4.76
C HIS A 164 18.39 -0.49 4.69
N SER A 165 18.85 0.76 4.68
CA SER A 165 20.27 1.13 4.76
C SER A 165 20.98 0.76 6.07
N ASP A 166 20.28 0.36 7.13
CA ASP A 166 20.92 -0.21 8.31
C ASP A 166 21.28 -1.69 8.11
N LEU A 167 20.56 -2.38 7.21
CA LEU A 167 20.61 -3.84 7.05
C LEU A 167 21.38 -4.29 5.80
N ASP A 168 21.30 -3.50 4.71
CA ASP A 168 21.80 -3.92 3.40
C ASP A 168 22.97 -3.05 2.92
N HIS A 169 24.19 -3.54 3.16
CA HIS A 169 25.42 -2.78 2.93
C HIS A 169 26.08 -3.09 1.58
N ALA A 170 25.40 -3.85 0.72
CA ALA A 170 25.91 -4.20 -0.60
C ALA A 170 26.11 -2.96 -1.48
N ARG A 171 27.02 -3.09 -2.45
CA ARG A 171 27.34 -2.04 -3.42
C ARG A 171 26.61 -2.27 -4.75
N LEU A 172 26.48 -1.23 -5.56
CA LEU A 172 26.01 -1.39 -6.94
C LEU A 172 27.01 -2.24 -7.73
N SER A 173 26.50 -3.03 -8.67
CA SER A 173 27.35 -3.84 -9.56
C SER A 173 28.13 -2.96 -10.56
N CYS A 174 27.52 -1.88 -11.01
CA CYS A 174 28.09 -0.89 -11.93
C CYS A 174 29.01 0.13 -11.27
N ASP A 175 28.90 0.33 -9.95
CA ASP A 175 29.74 1.26 -9.19
C ASP A 175 29.96 0.73 -7.76
N ARG A 176 31.15 0.19 -7.52
CA ARG A 176 31.52 -0.40 -6.22
C ARG A 176 31.74 0.65 -5.13
N THR A 177 31.80 1.94 -5.47
CA THR A 177 31.94 3.03 -4.50
C THR A 177 30.59 3.43 -3.89
N GLN A 178 29.47 3.07 -4.52
CA GLN A 178 28.12 3.44 -4.09
C GLN A 178 27.35 2.26 -3.48
N ARG A 179 26.63 2.49 -2.38
CA ARG A 179 25.72 1.49 -1.79
C ARG A 179 24.48 1.33 -2.67
N ARG A 180 24.02 0.09 -2.87
CA ARG A 180 22.79 -0.18 -3.63
C ARG A 180 21.51 0.13 -2.84
N LYS A 181 21.59 0.12 -1.50
CA LYS A 181 20.50 0.52 -0.60
C LYS A 181 20.99 1.62 0.32
N VAL A 182 20.34 2.77 0.20
CA VAL A 182 20.58 4.00 0.95
C VAL A 182 19.28 4.54 1.54
N ASP A 183 18.15 3.91 1.17
CA ASP A 183 16.81 4.23 1.61
C ASP A 183 16.63 3.99 3.12
N PRO A 184 15.76 4.78 3.78
CA PRO A 184 14.93 5.88 3.23
C PRO A 184 15.67 7.22 3.05
N GLY A 185 17.02 7.22 3.02
CA GLY A 185 17.82 8.41 2.76
C GLY A 185 18.06 9.29 3.99
N ALA A 186 18.98 10.26 3.85
CA ALA A 186 19.40 11.15 4.94
C ALA A 186 18.30 12.13 5.38
N ALA A 187 17.34 12.46 4.51
CA ALA A 187 16.19 13.32 4.81
C ALA A 187 15.18 12.66 5.75
N PHE A 188 15.22 11.32 5.91
CA PHE A 188 14.29 10.63 6.78
C PHE A 188 14.58 10.92 8.26
N PRO A 189 13.63 11.51 9.02
CA PRO A 189 13.88 11.96 10.39
C PRO A 189 13.75 10.80 11.40
N TYR A 190 14.60 9.78 11.24
CA TYR A 190 14.53 8.49 11.95
C TYR A 190 14.43 8.64 13.47
N ARG A 191 15.31 9.44 14.09
CA ARG A 191 15.28 9.69 15.55
C ARG A 191 13.95 10.30 16.01
N SER A 192 13.46 11.31 15.31
CA SER A 192 12.18 11.96 15.62
C SER A 192 10.99 11.00 15.47
N VAL A 193 11.01 10.14 14.44
CA VAL A 193 10.00 9.08 14.27
C VAL A 193 10.03 8.11 15.44
N LEU A 194 11.21 7.59 15.82
CA LEU A 194 11.32 6.68 16.96
C LEU A 194 10.88 7.34 18.27
N ASP A 195 11.28 8.59 18.52
CA ASP A 195 10.87 9.33 19.71
C ASP A 195 9.34 9.43 19.77
N ARG A 196 8.68 9.79 18.67
CA ARG A 196 7.22 9.81 18.60
C ARG A 196 6.60 8.42 18.80
N VAL A 197 7.18 7.34 18.28
CA VAL A 197 6.61 5.98 18.44
C VAL A 197 6.72 5.47 19.88
N PHE A 198 7.82 5.77 20.57
CA PHE A 198 8.13 5.19 21.89
C PHE A 198 7.91 6.14 23.08
N GLN A 199 7.58 7.41 22.84
CA GLN A 199 7.17 8.32 23.91
C GLN A 199 5.92 7.79 24.65
N PRO A 200 5.90 7.86 26.00
CA PRO A 200 4.72 7.58 26.79
C PRO A 200 3.53 8.40 26.27
N GLN A 201 2.39 7.76 26.02
CA GLN A 201 1.18 8.50 25.68
C GLN A 201 0.60 9.07 26.98
N PRO A 202 0.16 10.33 26.99
CA PRO A 202 -0.54 10.87 28.15
C PRO A 202 -1.75 9.99 28.43
N THR A 203 -1.83 9.46 29.65
CA THR A 203 -2.99 8.71 30.12
C THR A 203 -4.20 9.62 30.03
N LYS A 204 -5.27 9.17 29.37
CA LYS A 204 -6.55 9.87 29.46
C LYS A 204 -6.95 9.90 30.94
N THR A 205 -6.83 11.03 31.61
CA THR A 205 -7.50 11.27 32.88
C THR A 205 -8.99 11.21 32.57
N SER A 206 -9.64 10.12 32.97
CA SER A 206 -11.09 10.09 33.12
C SER A 206 -11.44 11.17 34.13
N ASN A 207 -12.00 12.30 33.67
CA ASN A 207 -12.62 13.26 34.56
C ASN A 207 -13.73 12.51 35.29
N GLY A 208 -13.49 12.28 36.58
CA GLY A 208 -14.45 11.69 37.47
C GLY A 208 -15.73 12.51 37.45
N VAL A 209 -16.85 11.81 37.29
CA VAL A 209 -18.17 12.33 37.59
C VAL A 209 -18.15 12.77 39.06
N SER A 210 -18.07 14.08 39.30
CA SER A 210 -18.38 14.63 40.61
C SER A 210 -19.90 14.69 40.72
N GLY A 211 -20.48 13.71 41.42
CA GLY A 211 -21.85 13.79 41.87
C GLY A 211 -22.04 15.00 42.78
N LYS A 212 -23.09 15.76 42.51
CA LYS A 212 -23.90 16.48 43.49
C LYS A 212 -25.35 16.38 43.03
#